data_AF-A0A255TTY7-F1
#
_entry.id   AF-A0A255TTY7-F1
#
_cell.length_a   1.000
_cell.length_b   1.000
_cell.length_c   1.000
_cell.angle_alpha   90.00
_cell.angle_beta   90.00
_cell.angle_gamma   90.00
#
_symmetry.space_group_name_H-M   'P 1'
#
loop_
_entity.id
_entity.type
_entity.pdbx_description
1 polymer ?
#
loop_
_entity_poly.entity_id
_entity_poly.type
_entity_poly.pdbx_seq_one_letter_code
_entity_poly.pdbx_strand_id
1 'polypeptide(L)'
;MKDCFTFKQFVVKHDMCAMKVGTDGVLLGSWADGGDRILDIGTGTGLIALIMAQRFDGAHIDCIDIDPKACQQARGNVADSRFASRINVYHSDVSSFEPPQQYDSIVCNPPFFSESLKCPDEQRSMARHTDSLLPQDLFRHAYRLLAPNGLLSIIIPTDQSAVFLQESSIAGFFIHKKTLIKTTEKKTAKRMLVTFGKYQTDSYLEKCHVLMEGGDRSAWYKALTEEFYL
;
A
#
# COMPACT_ATOMS: atom_id res chain seq x y z
N MET A 1 10.22 -23.02 7.98
CA MET A 1 11.06 -21.94 7.39
C MET A 1 10.52 -21.41 6.05
N LYS A 2 9.29 -21.77 5.61
CA LYS A 2 8.74 -21.39 4.29
C LYS A 2 7.81 -20.16 4.27
N ASP A 3 7.56 -19.53 5.43
CA ASP A 3 6.50 -18.53 5.59
C ASP A 3 6.97 -17.22 6.27
N CYS A 4 8.27 -16.91 6.12
CA CYS A 4 8.84 -15.64 6.58
C CYS A 4 9.77 -15.04 5.53
N PHE A 5 9.77 -13.71 5.39
CA PHE A 5 10.70 -12.95 4.58
C PHE A 5 11.57 -12.08 5.50
N THR A 6 12.90 -12.15 5.32
CA THR A 6 13.86 -11.40 6.15
C THR A 6 14.30 -10.13 5.42
N PHE A 7 14.09 -8.99 6.05
CA PHE A 7 14.67 -7.71 5.67
C PHE A 7 15.86 -7.39 6.59
N LYS A 8 16.67 -6.38 6.23
CA LYS A 8 17.85 -5.99 7.02
C LYS A 8 17.55 -5.71 8.49
N GLN A 9 16.38 -5.16 8.81
CA GLN A 9 16.05 -4.68 10.15
C GLN A 9 14.83 -5.34 10.81
N PHE A 10 14.08 -6.17 10.06
CA PHE A 10 12.87 -6.83 10.56
C PHE A 10 12.56 -8.09 9.75
N VAL A 11 11.72 -8.95 10.31
CA VAL A 11 11.24 -10.17 9.66
C VAL A 11 9.73 -10.08 9.52
N VAL A 12 9.21 -10.47 8.36
CA VAL A 12 7.76 -10.52 8.10
C VAL A 12 7.33 -11.97 7.96
N LYS A 13 6.56 -12.46 8.92
CA LYS A 13 5.81 -13.72 8.83
C LYS A 13 4.50 -13.46 8.08
N HIS A 14 4.08 -14.40 7.23
CA HIS A 14 2.98 -14.18 6.28
C HIS A 14 2.16 -15.45 6.02
N ASP A 15 2.02 -16.30 7.05
CA ASP A 15 1.27 -17.55 7.04
C ASP A 15 -0.23 -17.36 7.30
N MET A 16 -0.63 -16.27 7.96
CA MET A 16 -2.03 -16.00 8.32
C MET A 16 -2.74 -14.96 7.43
N CYS A 17 -2.08 -14.46 6.38
CA CYS A 17 -2.65 -13.46 5.46
C CYS A 17 -2.92 -14.05 4.07
N ALA A 18 -3.98 -13.57 3.41
CA ALA A 18 -4.29 -13.96 2.03
C ALA A 18 -3.19 -13.52 1.04
N MET A 19 -2.60 -12.34 1.26
CA MET A 19 -1.48 -11.82 0.46
C MET A 19 -0.15 -12.04 1.18
N LYS A 20 0.75 -12.79 0.52
CA LYS A 20 2.14 -12.98 0.96
C LYS A 20 2.98 -11.73 0.68
N VAL A 21 4.18 -11.65 1.27
CA VAL A 21 5.16 -10.61 0.93
C VAL A 21 5.41 -10.61 -0.58
N GLY A 22 5.07 -9.49 -1.23
CA GLY A 22 5.15 -9.32 -2.67
C GLY A 22 5.84 -8.02 -3.04
N THR A 23 6.24 -7.93 -4.31
CA THR A 23 6.93 -6.74 -4.86
C THR A 23 6.11 -5.47 -4.68
N ASP A 24 4.77 -5.55 -4.76
CA ASP A 24 3.89 -4.39 -4.68
C ASP A 24 3.97 -3.68 -3.32
N GLY A 25 3.95 -4.43 -2.22
CA GLY A 25 4.08 -3.87 -0.86
C GLY A 25 5.46 -3.25 -0.62
N VAL A 26 6.53 -3.89 -1.13
CA VAL A 26 7.87 -3.30 -1.04
C VAL A 26 7.98 -2.05 -1.88
N LEU A 27 7.49 -2.07 -3.13
CA LEU A 27 7.49 -0.90 -4.01
C LEU A 27 6.74 0.28 -3.37
N LEU A 28 5.51 0.06 -2.91
CA LEU A 28 4.70 1.11 -2.31
C LEU A 28 5.35 1.65 -1.02
N GLY A 29 5.72 0.76 -0.11
CA GLY A 29 6.36 1.14 1.15
C GLY A 29 7.68 1.87 0.95
N SER A 30 8.47 1.52 -0.06
CA SER A 30 9.74 2.20 -0.35
C SER A 30 9.59 3.49 -1.16
N TRP A 31 8.47 3.69 -1.87
CA TRP A 31 8.28 4.81 -2.80
C TRP A 31 7.44 5.97 -2.27
N ALA A 32 6.49 5.70 -1.35
CA ALA A 32 5.60 6.72 -0.80
C ALA A 32 6.38 7.80 -0.03
N ASP A 33 5.87 9.04 0.01
CA ASP A 33 6.60 10.18 0.59
C ASP A 33 6.49 10.28 2.13
N GLY A 34 5.55 9.54 2.76
CA GLY A 34 5.41 9.43 4.21
C GLY A 34 4.98 10.73 4.92
N GLY A 35 5.30 10.82 6.21
CA GLY A 35 4.91 11.92 7.11
C GLY A 35 5.03 11.52 8.57
N ASP A 36 4.59 12.40 9.49
CA ASP A 36 4.69 12.16 10.94
C ASP A 36 3.59 11.22 11.44
N ARG A 37 2.37 11.33 10.89
CA ARG A 37 1.27 10.40 11.12
C ARG A 37 0.91 9.68 9.82
N ILE A 38 1.07 8.36 9.82
CA ILE A 38 0.86 7.51 8.65
C ILE A 38 -0.26 6.51 8.93
N LEU A 39 -1.17 6.33 7.99
CA LEU A 39 -2.17 5.26 8.02
C LEU A 39 -1.91 4.25 6.90
N ASP A 40 -1.83 2.97 7.27
CA ASP A 40 -1.76 1.83 6.35
C ASP A 40 -3.14 1.14 6.27
N ILE A 41 -3.85 1.33 5.15
CA ILE A 41 -5.19 0.75 4.92
C ILE A 41 -5.04 -0.60 4.25
N GLY A 42 -5.62 -1.65 4.87
CA GLY A 42 -5.46 -3.03 4.39
C GLY A 42 -4.05 -3.54 4.66
N THR A 43 -3.57 -3.34 5.89
CA THR A 43 -2.17 -3.55 6.26
C THR A 43 -1.67 -4.99 6.02
N GLY A 44 -2.57 -5.98 6.01
CA GLY A 44 -2.23 -7.37 5.78
C GLY A 44 -1.22 -7.88 6.81
N THR A 45 0.01 -8.10 6.37
CA THR A 45 1.12 -8.59 7.21
C THR A 45 1.79 -7.49 8.03
N GLY A 46 1.45 -6.22 7.83
CA GLY A 46 2.18 -5.08 8.40
C GLY A 46 3.45 -4.71 7.62
N LEU A 47 3.68 -5.30 6.44
CA LEU A 47 4.89 -5.07 5.65
C LEU A 47 5.10 -3.59 5.31
N ILE A 48 4.07 -2.93 4.78
CA ILE A 48 4.17 -1.53 4.37
C ILE A 48 4.43 -0.67 5.62
N ALA A 49 3.66 -0.87 6.69
CA ALA A 49 3.88 -0.19 7.97
C ALA A 49 5.31 -0.33 8.50
N LEU A 50 5.91 -1.53 8.47
CA LEU A 50 7.29 -1.76 8.91
C LEU A 50 8.31 -1.03 8.04
N ILE A 51 8.11 -1.03 6.71
CA ILE A 51 8.96 -0.27 5.78
C ILE A 51 8.84 1.23 6.07
N MET A 52 7.63 1.75 6.23
CA MET A 52 7.39 3.16 6.53
C MET A 52 8.00 3.55 7.88
N ALA A 53 7.91 2.70 8.91
CA ALA A 53 8.56 2.95 10.20
C ALA A 53 10.08 2.98 10.09
N GLN A 54 10.68 2.12 9.26
CA GLN A 54 12.11 2.16 9.00
C GLN A 54 12.55 3.45 8.30
N ARG A 55 11.78 3.93 7.31
CA ARG A 55 12.11 5.11 6.50
C ARG A 55 11.91 6.44 7.22
N PHE A 56 10.81 6.54 7.97
CA PHE A 56 10.39 7.77 8.62
C PHE A 56 10.62 7.62 10.12
N ASP A 57 11.81 8.02 10.55
CA ASP A 57 12.16 8.02 11.97
C ASP A 57 11.26 9.00 12.72
N GLY A 58 10.77 8.60 13.90
CA GLY A 58 9.79 9.36 14.68
C GLY A 58 8.33 9.30 14.19
N ALA A 59 8.05 8.78 12.99
CA ALA A 59 6.68 8.65 12.50
C ALA A 59 5.87 7.65 13.34
N HIS A 60 4.60 7.99 13.59
CA HIS A 60 3.62 7.12 14.21
C HIS A 60 2.70 6.55 13.13
N ILE A 61 2.51 5.23 13.18
CA ILE A 61 1.82 4.50 12.14
C ILE A 61 0.63 3.78 12.75
N ASP A 62 -0.55 4.08 12.24
CA ASP A 62 -1.75 3.32 12.52
C ASP A 62 -2.03 2.39 11.32
N CYS A 63 -2.34 1.14 11.61
CA CYS A 63 -2.60 0.11 10.61
C CYS A 63 -4.01 -0.42 10.82
N ILE A 64 -4.79 -0.50 9.74
CA ILE A 64 -6.14 -1.07 9.79
C ILE A 64 -6.28 -2.22 8.81
N ASP A 65 -6.99 -3.26 9.24
CA ASP A 65 -7.43 -4.35 8.38
C ASP A 65 -8.79 -4.85 8.86
N ILE A 66 -9.60 -5.36 7.93
CA ILE A 66 -10.90 -6.00 8.23
C ILE A 66 -10.72 -7.47 8.59
N ASP A 67 -9.62 -8.11 8.17
CA ASP A 67 -9.35 -9.50 8.48
C ASP A 67 -8.66 -9.61 9.87
N PRO A 68 -9.30 -10.23 10.88
CA PRO A 68 -8.71 -10.39 12.20
C PRO A 68 -7.42 -11.23 12.18
N LYS A 69 -7.27 -12.18 11.23
CA LYS A 69 -6.05 -12.98 11.10
C LYS A 69 -4.89 -12.15 10.55
N ALA A 70 -5.17 -11.26 9.60
CA ALA A 70 -4.20 -10.30 9.11
C ALA A 70 -3.74 -9.37 10.24
N CYS A 71 -4.68 -8.81 11.01
CA CYS A 71 -4.36 -8.01 12.20
C CYS A 71 -3.49 -8.78 13.21
N GLN A 72 -3.79 -10.05 13.46
CA GLN A 72 -2.97 -10.90 14.34
C GLN A 72 -1.55 -11.07 13.80
N GLN A 73 -1.40 -11.32 12.50
CA GLN A 73 -0.10 -11.43 11.85
C GLN A 73 0.69 -10.13 11.95
N ALA A 74 0.07 -9.01 11.61
CA ALA A 74 0.68 -7.69 11.66
C ALA A 74 1.14 -7.36 13.08
N ARG A 75 0.32 -7.61 14.11
CA ARG A 75 0.73 -7.43 15.52
C ARG A 75 1.96 -8.26 15.88
N GLY A 76 2.01 -9.52 15.44
CA GLY A 76 3.17 -10.38 15.66
C GLY A 76 4.44 -9.83 15.00
N ASN A 77 4.36 -9.43 13.73
CA ASN A 77 5.49 -8.87 13.00
C ASN A 77 5.96 -7.53 13.58
N VAL A 78 5.03 -6.68 14.01
CA VAL A 78 5.31 -5.40 14.67
C VAL A 78 6.00 -5.63 16.01
N ALA A 79 5.47 -6.53 16.86
CA ALA A 79 6.04 -6.84 18.17
C ALA A 79 7.45 -7.44 18.06
N ASP A 80 7.71 -8.24 17.03
CA ASP A 80 9.03 -8.84 16.75
C ASP A 80 10.03 -7.82 16.13
N SER A 81 9.59 -6.59 15.85
CA SER A 81 10.42 -5.55 15.24
C SER A 81 10.88 -4.50 16.26
N ARG A 82 11.95 -3.78 15.92
CA ARG A 82 12.41 -2.61 16.71
C ARG A 82 11.47 -1.40 16.66
N PHE A 83 10.39 -1.48 15.89
CA PHE A 83 9.44 -0.39 15.64
C PHE A 83 8.14 -0.51 16.44
N ALA A 84 8.05 -1.51 17.32
CA ALA A 84 6.83 -1.85 18.05
C ALA A 84 6.17 -0.67 18.78
N SER A 85 6.96 0.27 19.31
CA SER A 85 6.44 1.44 20.04
C SER A 85 5.79 2.50 19.16
N ARG A 86 5.92 2.40 17.84
CA ARG A 86 5.46 3.42 16.87
C ARG A 86 4.36 2.92 15.93
N ILE A 87 4.01 1.63 15.97
CA ILE A 87 3.04 1.03 15.07
C ILE A 87 1.88 0.43 15.88
N ASN A 88 0.67 0.92 15.64
CA ASN A 88 -0.55 0.37 16.24
C ASN A 88 -1.36 -0.37 15.17
N VAL A 89 -1.91 -1.55 15.53
CA VAL A 89 -2.71 -2.37 14.61
C VAL A 89 -4.12 -2.52 15.14
N TYR A 90 -5.09 -2.00 14.39
CA TYR A 90 -6.51 -2.05 14.70
C TYR A 90 -7.23 -3.00 13.74
N HIS A 91 -8.08 -3.84 14.32
CA HIS A 91 -9.06 -4.60 13.54
C HIS A 91 -10.26 -3.68 13.32
N SER A 92 -10.33 -3.06 12.13
CA SER A 92 -11.30 -2.03 11.83
C SER A 92 -11.53 -1.94 10.32
N ASP A 93 -12.78 -1.69 9.96
CA ASP A 93 -13.12 -1.23 8.61
C ASP A 93 -12.80 0.26 8.48
N VAL A 94 -12.29 0.68 7.32
CA VAL A 94 -11.94 2.09 7.05
C VAL A 94 -13.16 3.02 7.13
N SER A 95 -14.35 2.51 6.86
CA SER A 95 -15.61 3.25 6.95
C SER A 95 -16.00 3.62 8.38
N SER A 96 -15.63 2.79 9.35
CA SER A 96 -15.91 2.98 10.79
C SER A 96 -14.69 3.48 11.57
N PHE A 97 -13.53 3.57 10.93
CA PHE A 97 -12.31 4.02 11.60
C PHE A 97 -12.33 5.54 11.84
N GLU A 98 -12.26 5.92 13.11
CA GLU A 98 -12.32 7.30 13.59
C GLU A 98 -11.09 7.61 14.45
N PRO A 99 -9.98 8.03 13.83
CA PRO A 99 -8.79 8.43 14.57
C PRO A 99 -9.02 9.80 15.23
N PRO A 100 -8.31 10.11 16.33
CA PRO A 100 -8.41 11.42 16.98
C PRO A 100 -7.84 12.57 16.14
N GLN A 101 -6.98 12.25 15.16
CA GLN A 101 -6.30 13.20 14.30
C GLN A 101 -6.25 12.65 12.87
N GLN A 102 -6.22 13.55 11.89
CA GLN A 102 -6.01 13.20 10.48
C GLN A 102 -4.55 12.80 10.23
N TYR A 103 -4.30 12.18 9.07
CA TYR A 103 -2.98 11.67 8.68
C TYR A 103 -2.29 12.56 7.65
N ASP A 104 -0.98 12.68 7.77
CA ASP A 104 -0.11 13.32 6.77
C ASP A 104 0.07 12.40 5.56
N SER A 105 0.06 11.08 5.79
CA SER A 105 0.17 10.09 4.74
C SER A 105 -0.81 8.94 4.93
N ILE A 106 -1.44 8.53 3.85
CA ILE A 106 -2.19 7.28 3.77
C ILE A 106 -1.53 6.43 2.68
N VAL A 107 -1.26 5.16 2.99
CA VAL A 107 -0.78 4.16 2.04
C VAL A 107 -1.79 3.03 1.92
N CYS A 108 -2.01 2.53 0.71
CA CYS A 108 -2.92 1.42 0.46
C CYS A 108 -2.47 0.58 -0.74
N ASN A 109 -2.38 -0.73 -0.56
CA ASN A 109 -2.30 -1.70 -1.65
C ASN A 109 -3.68 -2.38 -1.79
N PRO A 110 -4.64 -1.75 -2.51
CA PRO A 110 -6.02 -2.21 -2.54
C PRO A 110 -6.14 -3.59 -3.22
N PRO A 111 -7.14 -4.40 -2.87
CA PRO A 111 -7.41 -5.66 -3.56
C PRO A 111 -7.77 -5.42 -5.04
N PHE A 112 -7.34 -6.30 -5.93
CA PHE A 112 -7.56 -6.18 -7.38
C PHE A 112 -8.68 -7.11 -7.86
N PHE A 113 -9.68 -6.56 -8.57
CA PHE A 113 -10.87 -7.30 -9.00
C PHE A 113 -10.58 -8.49 -9.93
N SER A 114 -9.51 -8.40 -10.75
CA SER A 114 -9.16 -9.45 -11.71
C SER A 114 -8.50 -10.69 -11.09
N GLU A 115 -7.88 -10.57 -9.90
CA GLU A 115 -7.29 -11.72 -9.19
C GLU A 115 -8.36 -12.50 -8.40
N SER A 116 -9.42 -11.83 -7.94
CA SER A 116 -10.56 -12.44 -7.25
C SER A 116 -11.45 -13.31 -8.14
N LEU A 117 -11.50 -13.06 -9.46
CA LEU A 117 -12.33 -13.81 -10.42
C LEU A 117 -11.81 -15.21 -10.76
N LYS A 118 -10.59 -15.58 -10.32
CA LYS A 118 -10.02 -16.93 -10.58
C LYS A 118 -10.45 -18.01 -9.57
N CYS A 119 -11.36 -17.70 -8.66
CA CYS A 119 -11.92 -18.67 -7.71
C CYS A 119 -13.32 -19.13 -8.20
N PRO A 120 -13.55 -20.40 -8.58
CA PRO A 120 -14.76 -20.83 -9.31
C PRO A 120 -16.06 -20.94 -8.48
N ASP A 121 -16.18 -20.23 -7.34
CA ASP A 121 -17.37 -20.28 -6.48
C ASP A 121 -18.23 -19.03 -6.71
N GLU A 122 -19.25 -19.14 -7.56
CA GLU A 122 -20.16 -18.04 -7.89
C GLU A 122 -20.92 -17.49 -6.66
N GLN A 123 -21.20 -18.33 -5.65
CA GLN A 123 -21.80 -17.89 -4.38
C GLN A 123 -20.85 -17.06 -3.50
N ARG A 124 -19.52 -17.20 -3.67
CA ARG A 124 -18.52 -16.38 -2.96
C ARG A 124 -18.21 -15.07 -3.68
N SER A 125 -18.64 -14.90 -4.93
CA SER A 125 -18.38 -13.69 -5.71
C SER A 125 -19.22 -12.50 -5.21
N MET A 126 -20.48 -12.75 -4.84
CA MET A 126 -21.38 -11.73 -4.29
C MET A 126 -20.99 -11.28 -2.88
N ALA A 127 -20.56 -12.19 -2.00
CA ALA A 127 -20.08 -11.84 -0.65
C ALA A 127 -18.78 -11.02 -0.67
N ARG A 128 -17.89 -11.26 -1.64
CA ARG A 128 -16.67 -10.47 -1.81
C ARG A 128 -16.91 -9.08 -2.38
N HIS A 129 -17.98 -8.86 -3.13
CA HIS A 129 -18.36 -7.51 -3.55
C HIS A 129 -18.80 -6.63 -2.38
N THR A 130 -19.28 -7.22 -1.28
CA THR A 130 -19.57 -6.51 -0.02
C THR A 130 -18.36 -6.42 0.93
N ASP A 131 -17.38 -7.33 0.83
CA ASP A 131 -16.20 -7.38 1.71
C ASP A 131 -14.94 -6.72 1.12
N SER A 132 -14.94 -6.35 -0.16
CA SER A 132 -13.78 -5.74 -0.83
C SER A 132 -13.86 -4.22 -0.80
N LEU A 133 -12.78 -3.56 -0.38
CA LEU A 133 -12.65 -2.11 -0.44
C LEU A 133 -12.73 -1.62 -1.90
N LEU A 134 -13.87 -1.05 -2.28
CA LEU A 134 -14.09 -0.50 -3.62
C LEU A 134 -13.30 0.80 -3.81
N PRO A 135 -12.87 1.15 -5.04
CA PRO A 135 -12.12 2.39 -5.29
C PRO A 135 -12.85 3.66 -4.80
N GLN A 136 -14.16 3.76 -5.05
CA GLN A 136 -14.99 4.88 -4.59
C GLN A 136 -14.95 5.05 -3.06
N ASP A 137 -14.98 3.94 -2.32
CA ASP A 137 -14.99 3.94 -0.86
C ASP A 137 -13.59 4.23 -0.31
N LEU A 138 -12.55 3.69 -0.93
CA LEU A 138 -11.16 4.03 -0.62
C LEU A 138 -10.95 5.54 -0.71
N PHE A 139 -11.28 6.17 -1.84
CA PHE A 139 -11.05 7.60 -2.00
C PHE A 139 -11.94 8.43 -1.08
N ARG A 140 -13.23 8.09 -0.93
CA ARG A 140 -14.13 8.79 0.01
C ARG A 140 -13.61 8.77 1.44
N HIS A 141 -13.19 7.60 1.94
CA HIS A 141 -12.70 7.49 3.31
C HIS A 141 -11.30 8.06 3.48
N ALA A 142 -10.41 7.88 2.49
CA ALA A 142 -9.10 8.53 2.50
C ALA A 142 -9.25 10.06 2.54
N TYR A 143 -10.18 10.65 1.76
CA TYR A 143 -10.43 12.09 1.80
C TYR A 143 -10.84 12.56 3.21
N ARG A 144 -11.69 11.80 3.91
CA ARG A 144 -12.06 12.13 5.31
C ARG A 144 -10.87 12.05 6.27
N LEU A 145 -10.05 11.02 6.14
CA LEU A 145 -8.98 10.67 7.08
C LEU A 145 -7.69 11.47 6.87
N LEU A 146 -7.48 12.02 5.68
CA LEU A 146 -6.26 12.73 5.31
C LEU A 146 -6.29 14.18 5.78
N ALA A 147 -5.16 14.71 6.25
CA ALA A 147 -5.00 16.12 6.56
C ALA A 147 -5.18 16.98 5.29
N PRO A 148 -5.40 18.31 5.40
CA PRO A 148 -5.54 19.18 4.23
C PRO A 148 -4.36 19.09 3.25
N ASN A 149 -3.14 18.97 3.77
CA ASN A 149 -1.90 18.84 3.00
C ASN A 149 -1.38 17.39 2.91
N GLY A 150 -2.15 16.42 3.41
CA GLY A 150 -1.71 15.03 3.42
C GLY A 150 -1.77 14.40 2.03
N LEU A 151 -1.08 13.27 1.88
CA LEU A 151 -0.96 12.53 0.63
C LEU A 151 -1.47 11.08 0.74
N LEU A 152 -2.28 10.63 -0.22
CA LEU A 152 -2.66 9.24 -0.40
C LEU A 152 -1.77 8.60 -1.46
N SER A 153 -1.05 7.52 -1.14
CA SER A 153 -0.24 6.74 -2.09
C SER A 153 -0.79 5.33 -2.25
N ILE A 154 -1.00 4.91 -3.50
CA ILE A 154 -1.49 3.57 -3.82
C ILE A 154 -0.65 2.90 -4.90
N ILE A 155 -0.66 1.57 -4.92
CA ILE A 155 -0.18 0.77 -6.05
C ILE A 155 -1.33 0.00 -6.66
N ILE A 156 -1.50 0.10 -7.98
CA ILE A 156 -2.62 -0.51 -8.69
C ILE A 156 -2.18 -1.15 -10.01
N PRO A 157 -2.95 -2.09 -10.57
CA PRO A 157 -2.72 -2.68 -11.87
C PRO A 157 -3.03 -1.65 -12.96
N THR A 158 -2.22 -1.61 -14.01
CA THR A 158 -2.41 -0.66 -15.11
C THR A 158 -3.69 -0.91 -15.92
N ASP A 159 -4.21 -2.14 -15.92
CA ASP A 159 -5.49 -2.48 -16.54
C ASP A 159 -6.71 -1.98 -15.75
N GLN A 160 -6.54 -1.69 -14.45
CA GLN A 160 -7.60 -1.14 -13.59
C GLN A 160 -7.41 0.35 -13.29
N SER A 161 -6.32 0.99 -13.75
CA SER A 161 -6.00 2.35 -13.35
C SER A 161 -7.06 3.38 -13.74
N ALA A 162 -7.77 3.18 -14.85
CA ALA A 162 -8.81 4.11 -15.29
C ALA A 162 -9.90 4.34 -14.22
N VAL A 163 -10.37 3.26 -13.58
CA VAL A 163 -11.39 3.34 -12.53
C VAL A 163 -10.85 4.09 -11.31
N PHE A 164 -9.64 3.77 -10.86
CA PHE A 164 -9.05 4.48 -9.71
C PHE A 164 -8.81 5.97 -9.98
N LEU A 165 -8.33 6.33 -11.18
CA LEU A 165 -8.12 7.72 -11.53
C LEU A 165 -9.44 8.49 -11.59
N GLN A 166 -10.48 7.89 -12.19
CA GLN A 166 -11.82 8.48 -12.24
C GLN A 166 -12.40 8.70 -10.83
N GLU A 167 -12.41 7.66 -9.98
CA GLU A 167 -12.95 7.75 -8.62
C GLU A 167 -12.16 8.73 -7.75
N SER A 168 -10.83 8.83 -7.96
CA SER A 168 -10.02 9.85 -7.28
C SER A 168 -10.50 11.27 -7.62
N SER A 169 -10.78 11.55 -8.89
CA SER A 169 -11.23 12.86 -9.34
C SER A 169 -12.64 13.19 -8.83
N ILE A 170 -13.55 12.21 -8.81
CA ILE A 170 -14.88 12.36 -8.24
C ILE A 170 -14.81 12.69 -6.74
N ALA A 171 -13.91 12.05 -6.01
CA ALA A 171 -13.68 12.31 -4.59
C ALA A 171 -12.93 13.63 -4.30
N GLY A 172 -12.51 14.38 -5.33
CA GLY A 172 -11.83 15.66 -5.17
C GLY A 172 -10.31 15.57 -4.97
N PHE A 173 -9.69 14.48 -5.38
CA PHE A 173 -8.23 14.33 -5.39
C PHE A 173 -7.59 14.81 -6.69
N PHE A 174 -6.37 15.32 -6.56
CA PHE A 174 -5.47 15.66 -7.66
C PHE A 174 -4.25 14.73 -7.63
N ILE A 175 -3.79 14.30 -8.81
CA ILE A 175 -2.56 13.51 -8.93
C ILE A 175 -1.36 14.41 -8.66
N HIS A 176 -0.46 13.97 -7.77
CA HIS A 176 0.80 14.66 -7.45
C HIS A 176 2.03 13.92 -7.96
N LYS A 177 1.94 12.59 -8.07
CA LYS A 177 3.04 11.73 -8.50
C LYS A 177 2.48 10.49 -9.17
N LYS A 178 3.07 10.08 -10.29
CA LYS A 178 2.69 8.86 -11.01
C LYS A 178 3.93 8.12 -11.49
N THR A 179 3.98 6.82 -11.26
CA THR A 179 5.10 5.98 -11.69
C THR A 179 4.59 4.67 -12.27
N LEU A 180 4.82 4.46 -13.56
CA LEU A 180 4.55 3.20 -14.25
C LEU A 180 5.69 2.22 -14.00
N ILE A 181 5.34 0.96 -13.70
CA ILE A 181 6.30 -0.09 -13.41
C ILE A 181 6.19 -1.21 -14.45
N LYS A 182 7.29 -1.44 -15.14
CA LYS A 182 7.52 -2.54 -16.08
C LYS A 182 8.42 -3.60 -15.44
N THR A 183 8.24 -4.86 -15.80
CA THR A 183 9.20 -5.90 -15.38
C THR A 183 10.57 -5.71 -16.05
N THR A 184 10.57 -5.49 -17.37
CA THR A 184 11.74 -5.21 -18.21
C THR A 184 11.33 -4.22 -19.29
N GLU A 185 12.28 -3.60 -19.99
CA GLU A 185 11.98 -2.59 -21.02
C GLU A 185 11.02 -3.07 -22.11
N LYS A 186 11.15 -4.34 -22.49
CA LYS A 186 10.34 -4.98 -23.55
C LYS A 186 8.90 -5.26 -23.12
N LYS A 187 8.59 -5.26 -21.81
CA LYS A 187 7.24 -5.56 -21.32
C LYS A 187 6.44 -4.27 -21.12
N THR A 188 5.12 -4.39 -21.24
CA THR A 188 4.20 -3.32 -20.86
C THR A 188 4.21 -3.11 -19.35
N ALA A 189 3.86 -1.90 -18.92
CA ALA A 189 3.70 -1.60 -17.50
C ALA A 189 2.53 -2.41 -16.96
N LYS A 190 2.71 -3.07 -15.81
CA LYS A 190 1.69 -3.89 -15.14
C LYS A 190 1.23 -3.33 -13.81
N ARG A 191 1.99 -2.38 -13.26
CA ARG A 191 1.67 -1.66 -12.03
C ARG A 191 1.85 -0.17 -12.24
N MET A 192 1.10 0.59 -11.48
CA MET A 192 1.16 2.04 -11.40
C MET A 192 1.15 2.42 -9.92
N LEU A 193 2.19 3.13 -9.50
CA LEU A 193 2.22 3.84 -8.23
C LEU A 193 1.67 5.24 -8.46
N VAL A 194 0.74 5.69 -7.62
CA VAL A 194 0.13 7.02 -7.74
C VAL A 194 0.00 7.65 -6.36
N THR A 195 0.40 8.91 -6.26
CA THR A 195 0.17 9.77 -5.10
C THR A 195 -0.85 10.82 -5.45
N PHE A 196 -1.80 11.03 -4.54
CA PHE A 196 -2.88 11.99 -4.64
C PHE A 196 -2.86 12.95 -3.45
N GLY A 197 -3.27 14.20 -3.68
CA GLY A 197 -3.52 15.18 -2.62
C GLY A 197 -4.83 15.93 -2.85
N LYS A 198 -5.28 16.67 -1.82
CA LYS A 198 -6.54 17.44 -1.87
C LYS A 198 -6.43 18.79 -2.56
N TYR A 199 -5.21 19.19 -2.89
CA TYR A 199 -4.91 20.46 -3.53
C TYR A 199 -4.27 20.20 -4.89
N GLN A 200 -4.48 21.13 -5.82
CA GLN A 200 -3.90 21.06 -7.14
C GLN A 200 -2.43 21.49 -7.11
N THR A 201 -1.60 20.85 -7.92
CA THR A 201 -0.23 21.30 -8.24
C THR A 201 -0.18 21.76 -9.70
N ASP A 202 0.76 22.67 -10.02
CA ASP A 202 0.93 23.17 -11.40
C ASP A 202 1.28 22.05 -12.40
N SER A 203 2.01 21.04 -11.91
CA SER A 203 2.32 19.81 -12.64
C SER A 203 2.50 18.66 -11.65
N TYR A 204 2.45 17.43 -12.16
CA TYR A 204 2.84 16.25 -11.42
C TYR A 204 3.93 15.49 -12.15
N LEU A 205 4.76 14.79 -11.38
CA LEU A 205 5.82 13.98 -11.94
C LEU A 205 5.27 12.66 -12.47
N GLU A 206 5.41 12.41 -13.77
CA GLU A 206 5.15 11.11 -14.38
C GLU A 206 6.47 10.44 -14.80
N LYS A 207 6.73 9.23 -14.28
CA LYS A 207 7.91 8.42 -14.62
C LYS A 207 7.51 7.01 -15.04
N CYS A 208 8.39 6.35 -15.78
CA CYS A 208 8.29 4.94 -16.10
C CYS A 208 9.61 4.26 -15.74
N HIS A 209 9.57 3.21 -14.92
CA HIS A 209 10.74 2.48 -14.47
C HIS A 209 10.59 0.98 -14.73
N VAL A 210 11.73 0.31 -14.89
CA VAL A 210 11.83 -1.15 -15.01
C VAL A 210 12.34 -1.74 -13.70
N LEU A 211 11.86 -2.94 -13.34
CA LEU A 211 12.38 -3.69 -12.19
C LEU A 211 13.68 -4.42 -12.51
N MET A 212 13.83 -4.88 -13.75
CA MET A 212 14.96 -5.69 -14.20
C MET A 212 15.59 -5.12 -15.48
N GLU A 213 16.92 -5.09 -15.51
CA GLU A 213 17.75 -4.63 -16.63
C GLU A 213 18.96 -5.56 -16.75
N GLY A 214 19.24 -6.08 -17.95
CA GLY A 214 20.38 -7.00 -18.17
C GLY A 214 20.31 -8.34 -17.43
N GLY A 215 19.15 -8.71 -16.87
CA GLY A 215 18.99 -9.93 -16.05
C GLY A 215 19.10 -9.68 -14.54
N ASP A 216 19.52 -8.48 -14.15
CA ASP A 216 19.65 -8.05 -12.75
C ASP A 216 18.56 -7.05 -12.37
N ARG A 217 18.41 -6.77 -11.06
CA ARG A 217 17.59 -5.64 -10.60
C ARG A 217 18.15 -4.34 -11.20
N SER A 218 17.26 -3.51 -11.73
CA SER A 218 17.64 -2.20 -12.31
C SER A 218 18.28 -1.29 -11.26
N ALA A 219 19.05 -0.30 -11.70
CA ALA A 219 19.66 0.69 -10.80
C ALA A 219 18.60 1.42 -9.96
N TRP A 220 17.47 1.78 -10.58
CA TRP A 220 16.35 2.42 -9.88
C TRP A 220 15.76 1.52 -8.79
N TYR A 221 15.49 0.24 -9.11
CA TYR A 221 14.88 -0.66 -8.14
C TYR A 221 15.84 -1.02 -7.01
N LYS A 222 17.15 -1.14 -7.30
CA LYS A 222 18.20 -1.30 -6.27
C LYS A 222 18.21 -0.10 -5.33
N ALA A 223 18.35 1.12 -5.86
CA ALA A 223 18.38 2.34 -5.05
C ALA A 223 17.11 2.52 -4.20
N LEU A 224 15.94 2.14 -4.75
CA LEU A 224 14.67 2.21 -4.02
C LEU A 224 14.60 1.23 -2.84
N THR A 225 15.27 0.08 -2.94
CA THR A 225 15.05 -1.05 -2.01
C THR A 225 16.29 -1.50 -1.23
N GLU A 226 17.43 -0.83 -1.43
CA GLU A 226 18.71 -1.21 -0.84
C GLU A 226 18.72 -1.17 0.69
N GLU A 227 17.90 -0.35 1.32
CA GLU A 227 17.80 -0.28 2.77
C GLU A 227 17.05 -1.48 3.39
N PHE A 228 16.29 -2.24 2.58
CA PHE A 228 15.42 -3.31 3.07
C PHE A 228 15.96 -4.69 2.73
N TYR A 229 16.41 -4.92 1.50
CA TYR A 229 16.86 -6.26 1.08
C TYR A 229 18.29 -6.56 1.54
N LEU A 230 18.53 -7.78 2.03
CA LEU A 230 19.86 -8.29 2.39
C LEU A 230 20.88 -8.16 1.25
#